data_AF-A0A819IFL2-F1
#
_entry.id   AF-A0A819IFL2-F1
#
_cell.length_a   1.000
_cell.length_b   1.000
_cell.length_c   1.000
_cell.angle_alpha   90.00
_cell.angle_beta   90.00
_cell.angle_gamma   90.00
#
_symmetry.space_group_name_H-M   'P 1'
#
loop_
_entity.id
_entity.type
_entity.pdbx_description
1 polymer ?
#
loop_
_entity_poly.entity_id
_entity_poly.type
_entity_poly.pdbx_seq_one_letter_code
_entity_poly.pdbx_strand_id
1 'polypeptide(L)'
;KRDPTEWTARFVIWGKRNCRGQVVHSICIFSTVDLPILFNRHELFANKFHLNDDPIAYQCLEELILNRSKIDLPLNDAVFYRRMPFLLPS
;
A
#
# COMPACT_ATOMS: atom_id res chain seq x y z
N LYS A 1 -4.59 23.14 -11.29
CA LYS A 1 -5.28 22.24 -10.34
C LYS A 1 -4.60 20.89 -10.45
N ARG A 2 -4.10 20.34 -9.33
CA ARG A 2 -3.19 19.18 -9.31
C ARG A 2 -3.98 17.89 -9.64
N ASP A 3 -3.42 17.01 -10.47
CA ASP A 3 -4.11 15.84 -11.01
C ASP A 3 -4.25 14.76 -9.92
N PRO A 4 -5.45 14.22 -9.64
CA PRO A 4 -5.63 13.15 -8.67
C PRO A 4 -4.88 11.84 -8.99
N THR A 5 -4.40 11.65 -10.22
CA THR A 5 -3.55 10.51 -10.62
C THR A 5 -2.05 10.74 -10.38
N GLU A 6 -1.63 11.93 -9.96
CA GLU A 6 -0.20 12.32 -9.87
C GLU A 6 0.56 11.62 -8.73
N TRP A 7 -0.12 10.98 -7.77
CA TRP A 7 0.49 10.39 -6.56
C TRP A 7 0.12 8.93 -6.27
N THR A 8 -0.32 8.17 -7.28
CA THR A 8 -0.95 6.86 -7.03
C THR A 8 0.01 5.67 -6.95
N ALA A 9 1.31 5.90 -7.16
CA ALA A 9 2.27 4.80 -7.16
C ALA A 9 2.51 4.23 -5.75
N ARG A 10 2.60 5.08 -4.70
CA ARG A 10 3.09 4.62 -3.40
C ARG A 10 2.54 5.40 -2.20
N PHE A 11 2.00 4.68 -1.23
CA PHE A 11 1.68 5.20 0.09
C PHE A 11 2.89 5.16 1.03
N VAL A 12 3.16 6.24 1.77
CA VAL A 12 4.28 6.36 2.72
C VAL A 12 3.83 7.09 3.97
N ILE A 13 4.17 6.55 5.14
CA ILE A 13 4.04 7.27 6.40
C ILE A 13 5.38 7.93 6.75
N TRP A 14 5.36 9.25 6.87
CA TRP A 14 6.51 10.05 7.24
C TRP A 14 6.52 10.36 8.74
N GLY A 15 7.66 10.12 9.38
CA GLY A 15 7.87 10.37 10.80
C GLY A 15 7.08 9.46 11.75
N LYS A 16 7.10 9.79 13.05
CA LYS A 16 6.59 8.92 14.12
C LYS A 16 5.09 9.07 14.41
N ARG A 17 4.49 10.22 14.09
CA ARG A 17 3.14 10.60 14.57
C ARG A 17 2.05 9.58 14.24
N ASN A 18 2.20 8.82 13.15
CA ASN A 18 1.25 7.81 12.70
C ASN A 18 1.91 6.44 12.43
N CYS A 19 3.12 6.21 12.94
CA CYS A 19 3.86 4.97 12.70
C CYS A 19 3.79 4.05 13.92
N ARG A 20 3.07 2.92 13.81
CA ARG A 20 3.03 1.90 14.87
C ARG A 20 4.22 0.95 14.83
N GLY A 21 4.93 0.87 13.70
CA GLY A 21 6.24 0.23 13.62
C GLY A 21 7.43 1.16 13.96
N GLN A 22 8.55 0.88 13.32
CA GLN A 22 9.82 1.60 13.52
C GLN A 22 9.99 2.73 12.51
N VAL A 23 10.65 3.83 12.88
CA VAL A 23 10.96 4.92 11.96
C VAL A 23 12.46 4.92 11.71
N VAL A 24 12.85 4.75 10.44
CA VAL A 24 14.26 4.81 10.03
C VAL A 24 14.36 5.77 8.84
N HIS A 25 15.28 6.73 8.92
CA HIS A 25 15.44 7.82 7.93
C HIS A 25 14.11 8.55 7.66
N SER A 26 13.37 8.89 8.72
CA SER A 26 12.08 9.60 8.65
C SER A 26 10.95 8.87 7.92
N ILE A 27 11.12 7.60 7.57
CA ILE A 27 10.10 6.77 6.92
C ILE A 27 9.68 5.65 7.89
N CYS A 28 8.37 5.44 8.02
CA CYS A 28 7.82 4.35 8.79
C CYS A 28 8.06 3.00 8.11
N ILE A 29 8.63 2.06 8.86
CA ILE A 29 8.56 0.63 8.64
C ILE A 29 7.22 0.16 9.20
N PHE A 30 6.32 -0.27 8.33
CA PHE A 30 5.01 -0.77 8.71
C PHE A 30 5.14 -2.01 9.59
N SER A 31 4.42 -2.03 10.71
CA SER A 31 4.20 -3.24 11.50
C SER A 31 2.84 -3.86 11.20
N THR A 32 2.58 -5.03 11.79
CA THR A 32 1.30 -5.75 11.67
C THR A 32 0.11 -4.88 12.09
N VAL A 33 0.32 -3.99 13.08
CA VAL A 33 -0.71 -3.07 13.58
C VAL A 33 -1.04 -1.96 12.57
N ASP A 34 -0.11 -1.62 11.68
CA ASP A 34 -0.32 -0.60 10.66
C ASP A 34 -1.09 -1.15 9.44
N LEU A 35 -1.05 -2.46 9.16
CA LEU A 35 -1.65 -3.08 7.96
C LEU A 35 -3.11 -2.66 7.69
N PRO A 36 -4.00 -2.53 8.69
CA PRO A 36 -5.38 -2.13 8.43
C PRO A 36 -5.55 -0.79 7.70
N ILE A 37 -4.59 0.12 7.83
CA ILE A 37 -4.65 1.43 7.13
C ILE A 37 -4.59 1.26 5.61
N LEU A 38 -3.96 0.18 5.12
CA LEU A 38 -3.71 -0.05 3.70
C LEU A 38 -4.97 -0.48 2.94
N PHE A 39 -5.98 -1.02 3.63
CA PHE A 39 -7.22 -1.46 2.98
C PHE A 39 -8.04 -0.32 2.37
N ASN A 40 -7.84 0.91 2.88
CA ASN A 40 -8.59 2.09 2.45
C ASN A 40 -7.75 3.03 1.58
N ARG A 41 -6.63 2.53 1.04
CA ARG A 41 -5.69 3.29 0.20
C ARG A 41 -5.89 2.95 -1.27
N HIS A 42 -5.74 3.95 -2.13
CA HIS A 42 -5.84 3.79 -3.59
C HIS A 42 -4.46 3.61 -4.23
N GLU A 43 -3.39 3.79 -3.47
CA GLU A 43 -2.02 3.57 -3.91
C GLU A 43 -1.73 2.08 -4.13
N LEU A 44 -1.02 1.75 -5.22
CA LEU A 44 -0.73 0.36 -5.57
C LEU A 44 0.32 -0.30 -4.68
N PHE A 45 1.27 0.50 -4.17
CA PHE A 45 2.34 0.03 -3.31
C PHE A 45 2.36 0.81 -1.99
N ALA A 46 2.90 0.20 -0.94
CA ALA A 46 3.16 0.87 0.32
C ALA A 46 4.65 0.76 0.67
N ASN A 47 5.21 1.81 1.27
CA ASN A 47 6.61 1.83 1.69
C ASN A 47 6.80 2.42 3.11
N LYS A 48 7.56 1.78 4.01
CA LYS A 48 8.43 0.58 3.79
C LYS A 48 8.04 -0.59 4.67
N PHE A 49 8.45 -1.79 4.26
CA PHE A 49 8.44 -2.99 5.08
C PHE A 49 9.89 -3.44 5.26
N HIS A 50 10.20 -4.09 6.39
CA HIS A 50 11.51 -4.70 6.61
C HIS A 50 11.40 -5.99 7.46
N LEU A 51 11.89 -7.11 6.92
CA LEU A 51 11.65 -8.45 7.49
C LEU A 51 12.19 -8.60 8.91
N ASN A 52 13.29 -7.90 9.23
CA ASN A 52 13.90 -7.98 10.56
C ASN A 52 13.15 -7.15 11.61
N ASP A 53 12.28 -6.22 11.20
CA ASP A 53 11.48 -5.39 12.11
C ASP A 53 10.17 -6.06 12.49
N ASP A 54 9.44 -6.57 11.49
CA ASP A 54 8.18 -7.28 11.68
C ASP A 54 7.95 -8.28 10.52
N PRO A 55 8.39 -9.54 10.65
CA PRO A 55 8.17 -10.55 9.61
C PRO A 55 6.69 -10.98 9.51
N ILE A 56 5.91 -10.80 10.58
CA ILE A 56 4.48 -11.11 10.59
C ILE A 56 3.73 -10.13 9.69
N ALA A 57 4.13 -8.85 9.70
CA ALA A 57 3.56 -7.84 8.81
C ALA A 57 3.70 -8.24 7.33
N TYR A 58 4.84 -8.81 6.94
CA TYR A 58 5.05 -9.35 5.59
C TYR A 58 4.13 -10.52 5.30
N GLN A 59 4.15 -11.54 6.17
CA GLN A 59 3.39 -12.77 5.96
C GLN A 59 1.89 -12.49 5.87
N CYS A 60 1.34 -11.66 6.77
CA CYS A 60 -0.08 -11.30 6.73
C CYS A 60 -0.46 -10.56 5.45
N LEU A 61 0.39 -9.65 4.96
CA LEU A 61 0.13 -8.92 3.72
C LEU A 61 0.20 -9.84 2.50
N GLU A 62 1.17 -10.76 2.45
CA GLU A 62 1.31 -11.75 1.39
C GLU A 62 0.10 -12.70 1.35
N GLU A 63 -0.25 -13.31 2.49
CA GLU A 63 -1.42 -14.20 2.59
C GLU A 63 -2.71 -13.50 2.18
N LEU A 64 -2.89 -12.25 2.58
CA LEU A 64 -4.04 -11.44 2.18
C LEU A 64 -4.08 -11.23 0.66
N ILE A 65 -2.97 -10.82 0.04
CA ILE A 65 -2.90 -10.59 -1.41
C ILE A 65 -3.16 -11.90 -2.17
N LEU A 66 -2.55 -13.00 -1.73
CA LEU A 66 -2.76 -14.33 -2.31
C LEU A 66 -4.21 -14.80 -2.16
N ASN A 67 -4.86 -14.53 -1.03
CA ASN A 67 -6.26 -14.88 -0.85
C ASN A 67 -7.17 -14.02 -1.72
N ARG A 68 -6.85 -12.74 -1.92
CA ARG A 68 -7.59 -11.86 -2.83
C ARG A 68 -7.41 -12.26 -4.30
N SER A 69 -6.23 -12.70 -4.72
CA SER A 69 -5.98 -13.10 -6.12
C SER A 69 -6.69 -14.40 -6.52
N LYS A 70 -7.06 -15.25 -5.55
CA LYS A 70 -7.86 -16.46 -5.79
C LYS A 70 -9.33 -16.17 -6.04
N ILE A 71 -9.80 -14.98 -5.67
CA ILE A 71 -11.20 -14.59 -5.83
C ILE A 71 -11.28 -13.66 -7.04
N ASP A 72 -12.12 -14.02 -8.00
CA ASP A 72 -12.34 -13.24 -9.23
C ASP A 72 -13.27 -12.04 -8.96
N LEU A 73 -12.93 -11.23 -7.95
CA LEU A 73 -13.64 -10.02 -7.58
C LEU A 73 -12.97 -8.81 -8.26
N PRO A 74 -13.77 -7.88 -8.81
CA PRO A 74 -13.22 -6.64 -9.33
C PRO A 74 -12.54 -5.85 -8.20
N LEU A 75 -11.44 -5.18 -8.51
CA LEU A 75 -10.83 -4.19 -7.61
C LEU A 75 -11.92 -3.19 -7.18
N ASN A 76 -12.02 -2.90 -5.88
CA ASN A 76 -13.04 -1.98 -5.34
C ASN A 76 -13.12 -0.65 -6.11
N ASP A 77 -11.97 -0.15 -6.59
CA ASP A 77 -11.88 1.07 -7.41
C ASP A 77 -11.41 0.79 -8.85
N ALA A 78 -11.84 -0.32 -9.47
CA ALA A 78 -11.42 -0.68 -10.83
C ALA A 78 -11.55 0.47 -11.85
N VAL A 79 -12.55 1.35 -11.70
CA VAL A 79 -12.75 2.54 -12.55
C VAL A 79 -11.63 3.57 -12.39
N PHE A 80 -11.13 3.74 -11.17
CA PHE A 80 -10.02 4.65 -10.87
C PHE A 80 -8.73 4.14 -11.50
N TYR A 81 -8.43 2.85 -11.33
CA TYR A 81 -7.21 2.24 -11.89
C TYR A 81 -7.21 2.24 -13.42
N ARG A 82 -8.36 2.04 -14.09
CA ARG A 82 -8.47 2.09 -15.56
C ARG A 82 -8.07 3.42 -16.19
N ARG A 83 -8.06 4.51 -15.43
CA ARG A 83 -7.68 5.85 -15.91
C ARG A 83 -6.20 6.15 -15.71
N MET A 84 -5.42 5.21 -15.18
CA MET A 84 -4.01 5.42 -14.95
C MET A 84 -3.24 5.57 -16.28
N PRO A 85 -2.37 6.58 -16.41
CA PRO A 85 -1.68 6.88 -17.67
C PRO A 85 -0.89 5.71 -18.25
N PHE A 86 -0.33 4.85 -17.39
CA PHE A 86 0.49 3.71 -17.79
C PHE A 86 -0.31 2.48 -18.26
N LEU A 87 -1.64 2.48 -18.10
CA LEU A 87 -2.53 1.41 -18.60
C LEU A 87 -3.22 1.79 -19.92
N LEU A 88 -3.12 3.05 -20.34
CA LEU A 88 -3.68 3.51 -21.61
C LEU A 88 -2.69 3.20 -22.74
N PRO A 89 -3.13 2.57 -23.85
CA PRO A 89 -2.28 2.38 -25.01
C PRO A 89 -1.88 3.75 -25.58
N SER A 90 -0.61 3.89 -25.94
CA SER A 90 0.01 5.08 -26.52
C SER A 90 -0.60 5.50 -27.84
#